data_AF-A0A0Q5QA46-F1
#
_entry.id   AF-A0A0Q5QA46-F1
#
_cell.length_a   1.000
_cell.length_b   1.000
_cell.length_c   1.000
_cell.angle_alpha   90.00
_cell.angle_beta   90.00
_cell.angle_gamma   90.00
#
_symmetry.space_group_name_H-M   'P 1'
#
loop_
_entity.id
_entity.type
_entity.pdbx_description
1 polymer ?
#
loop_
_entity_poly.entity_id
_entity_poly.type
_entity_poly.pdbx_seq_one_letter_code
_entity_poly.pdbx_strand_id
1 'polypeptide(L)'
;MQHFIDEMNNKNIIFWATGNQSNWTVSFVDKPDNKKAFREFTSTITVTDEKLYLTNYDDLTMSAQFEDTKIPAKHNSDLIIKLENGLYNLTILQLFDPEDYDYEADGKTNFEIVMQRTEKETEKINKIYWWTE
;
A
#
# COMPACT_ATOMS: atom_id res chain seq x y z
N MET A 1 16.10 2.62 2.21
CA MET A 1 15.52 1.99 1.00
C MET A 1 15.73 0.48 0.95
N GLN A 2 16.95 -0.04 1.08
CA GLN A 2 17.19 -1.49 1.03
C GLN A 2 16.30 -2.29 2.01
N HIS A 3 16.16 -1.82 3.25
CA HIS A 3 15.30 -2.48 4.23
C HIS A 3 13.84 -2.64 3.76
N PHE A 4 13.24 -1.62 3.11
CA PHE A 4 11.90 -1.75 2.56
C PHE A 4 11.83 -2.80 1.44
N ILE A 5 12.85 -2.85 0.58
CA ILE A 5 12.94 -3.86 -0.48
C ILE A 5 13.01 -5.26 0.13
N ASP A 6 13.80 -5.44 1.19
CA ASP A 6 13.94 -6.71 1.89
C ASP A 6 12.61 -7.13 2.54
N GLU A 7 11.93 -6.22 3.25
CA GLU A 7 10.63 -6.50 3.87
C GLU A 7 9.51 -6.77 2.86
N MET A 8 9.53 -6.11 1.70
CA MET A 8 8.64 -6.43 0.58
C MET A 8 8.93 -7.80 -0.02
N ASN A 9 10.20 -8.17 -0.14
CA ASN A 9 10.60 -9.49 -0.61
C ASN A 9 10.28 -10.60 0.41
N ASN A 10 10.27 -10.26 1.71
CA ASN A 10 9.83 -11.13 2.81
C ASN A 10 8.31 -11.18 2.99
N LYS A 11 7.55 -10.42 2.17
CA LYS A 11 6.08 -10.38 2.19
C LYS A 11 5.48 -9.80 3.47
N ASN A 12 6.24 -8.96 4.17
CA ASN A 12 5.78 -8.31 5.41
C ASN A 12 5.07 -6.99 5.11
N ILE A 13 5.48 -6.28 4.06
CA ILE A 13 4.93 -4.97 3.68
C ILE A 13 4.78 -4.88 2.15
N ILE A 14 3.92 -3.97 1.71
CA ILE A 14 3.95 -3.44 0.34
C ILE A 14 4.12 -1.93 0.44
N PHE A 15 5.12 -1.40 -0.25
CA PHE A 15 5.49 0.01 -0.20
C PHE A 15 5.62 0.56 -1.62
N TRP A 16 5.08 1.75 -1.85
CA TRP A 16 5.09 2.41 -3.16
C TRP A 16 5.10 3.93 -3.00
N ALA A 17 5.57 4.63 -4.04
CA ALA A 17 5.48 6.08 -4.11
C ALA A 17 4.14 6.53 -4.70
N THR A 18 3.51 7.54 -4.11
CA THR A 18 2.23 8.10 -4.61
C THR A 18 2.43 9.13 -5.75
N GLY A 19 3.69 9.50 -6.04
CA GLY A 19 4.02 10.64 -6.90
C GLY A 19 4.16 11.91 -6.07
N ASN A 20 3.05 12.54 -5.72
CA ASN A 20 3.02 13.77 -4.92
C ASN A 20 2.56 13.53 -3.47
N GLN A 21 2.95 14.43 -2.58
CA GLN A 21 2.47 14.49 -1.20
C GLN A 21 1.05 15.08 -1.19
N SER A 22 0.08 14.31 -0.68
CA SER A 22 -1.30 14.75 -0.50
C SER A 22 -2.03 13.78 0.43
N ASN A 23 -3.31 14.06 0.70
CA ASN A 23 -4.22 13.11 1.31
C ASN A 23 -4.87 12.25 0.24
N TRP A 24 -4.72 10.94 0.35
CA TRP A 24 -5.22 9.99 -0.64
C TRP A 24 -6.28 9.08 -0.04
N THR A 25 -7.44 9.00 -0.69
CA THR A 25 -8.46 8.00 -0.37
C THR A 25 -8.13 6.67 -1.02
N VAL A 26 -8.12 5.60 -0.23
CA VAL A 26 -7.84 4.23 -0.68
C VAL A 26 -9.09 3.36 -0.52
N SER A 27 -9.43 2.59 -1.55
CA SER A 27 -10.51 1.59 -1.52
C SER A 27 -9.91 0.18 -1.58
N PHE A 28 -10.46 -0.73 -0.79
CA PHE A 28 -10.07 -2.15 -0.79
C PHE A 28 -11.22 -3.00 -1.32
N VAL A 29 -10.95 -3.81 -2.33
CA VAL A 29 -11.98 -4.58 -3.05
C VAL A 29 -11.50 -5.99 -3.39
N ASP A 30 -12.41 -6.95 -3.55
CA ASP A 30 -12.07 -8.32 -3.95
C ASP A 30 -11.84 -8.47 -5.46
N LYS A 31 -12.42 -7.56 -6.25
CA LYS A 31 -12.38 -7.53 -7.70
C LYS A 31 -12.28 -6.09 -8.20
N PRO A 32 -11.56 -5.83 -9.30
CA PRO A 32 -11.44 -4.49 -9.86
C PRO A 32 -12.78 -3.99 -10.40
N ASP A 33 -13.03 -2.69 -10.27
CA ASP A 33 -14.28 -2.03 -10.72
C ASP A 33 -14.27 -1.67 -12.23
N ASN A 34 -13.47 -2.36 -13.05
CA ASN A 34 -13.22 -2.04 -14.47
C ASN A 34 -12.77 -0.59 -14.75
N LYS A 35 -12.35 0.17 -13.73
CA LYS A 35 -11.79 1.51 -13.90
C LYS A 35 -10.43 1.41 -14.56
N LYS A 36 -10.16 2.31 -15.51
CA LYS A 36 -8.84 2.41 -16.13
C LYS A 36 -7.87 3.03 -15.13
N ALA A 37 -6.90 2.25 -14.66
CA ALA A 37 -5.80 2.78 -13.85
C ALA A 37 -4.87 3.64 -14.71
N PHE A 38 -4.32 4.69 -14.10
CA PHE A 38 -3.19 5.44 -14.65
C PHE A 38 -1.94 4.55 -14.70
N ARG A 39 -1.69 3.83 -13.61
CA ARG A 39 -0.64 2.80 -13.48
C ARG A 39 -1.02 1.79 -12.41
N GLU A 40 -0.48 0.59 -12.53
CA GLU A 40 -0.73 -0.49 -11.59
C GLU A 40 0.51 -1.37 -11.39
N PHE A 41 0.57 -2.07 -10.25
CA PHE A 41 1.46 -3.19 -10.03
C PHE A 41 0.78 -4.20 -9.10
N THR A 42 1.26 -5.44 -9.12
CA THR A 42 0.85 -6.47 -8.17
C THR A 42 2.04 -6.90 -7.34
N SER A 43 1.82 -7.05 -6.03
CA SER A 43 2.80 -7.62 -5.10
C SER A 43 2.09 -8.53 -4.10
N THR A 44 2.88 -9.39 -3.44
CA THR A 44 2.36 -10.35 -2.47
C THR A 44 2.65 -9.91 -1.05
N ILE A 45 1.68 -10.15 -0.16
CA ILE A 45 1.80 -9.88 1.28
C ILE A 45 1.22 -11.04 2.07
N THR A 46 1.88 -11.36 3.19
CA THR A 46 1.41 -12.34 4.15
C THR A 46 0.60 -11.64 5.23
N VAL A 47 -0.67 -12.00 5.34
CA VAL A 47 -1.55 -11.55 6.42
C VAL A 47 -1.38 -12.46 7.62
N THR A 48 -1.11 -11.82 8.75
CA THR A 48 -1.01 -12.44 10.07
C THR A 48 -1.91 -11.69 11.04
N ASP A 49 -2.25 -12.31 12.17
CA ASP A 49 -3.14 -11.73 13.19
C ASP A 49 -4.48 -11.19 12.64
N GLU A 50 -4.95 -11.80 11.55
CA GLU A 50 -6.23 -11.54 10.88
C GLU A 50 -6.43 -10.07 10.44
N LYS A 51 -5.35 -9.36 10.15
CA LYS A 51 -5.39 -7.94 9.81
C LYS A 51 -4.27 -7.46 8.90
N LEU A 52 -4.59 -6.46 8.11
CA LEU A 52 -3.64 -5.62 7.38
C LEU A 52 -3.74 -4.18 7.88
N TYR A 53 -2.60 -3.50 7.91
CA TYR A 53 -2.52 -2.10 8.26
C TYR A 53 -2.19 -1.28 7.03
N LEU A 54 -2.89 -0.17 6.86
CA LEU A 54 -2.50 0.88 5.91
C LEU A 54 -1.84 2.02 6.70
N THR A 55 -0.66 2.43 6.25
CA THR A 55 0.14 3.48 6.90
C THR A 55 0.88 4.30 5.84
N ASN A 56 1.38 5.47 6.22
CA ASN A 56 2.23 6.30 5.36
C ASN A 56 3.70 6.25 5.81
N TYR A 57 4.57 6.90 5.03
CA TYR A 57 6.02 6.95 5.30
C TYR A 57 6.36 7.72 6.59
N ASP A 58 5.60 8.76 6.91
CA ASP A 58 5.83 9.58 8.11
C ASP A 58 5.63 8.74 9.38
N ASP A 59 4.53 7.98 9.45
CA ASP A 59 4.25 7.06 10.56
C ASP A 59 5.32 5.95 10.70
N LEU A 60 5.83 5.45 9.57
CA LEU A 60 6.91 4.46 9.54
C LEU A 60 8.21 5.03 10.11
N THR A 61 8.59 6.23 9.68
CA THR A 61 9.81 6.87 10.16
C THR A 61 9.71 7.30 11.63
N MET A 62 8.53 7.78 12.07
CA MET A 62 8.29 8.09 13.48
C MET A 62 8.41 6.85 14.37
N SER A 63 7.82 5.73 13.95
CA SER A 63 7.89 4.48 14.72
C SER A 63 9.30 3.89 14.77
N ALA A 64 10.11 4.11 13.73
CA ALA A 64 11.51 3.69 13.73
C ALA A 64 12.40 4.57 14.63
N GLN A 65 12.05 5.85 14.82
CA GLN A 65 12.85 6.81 15.60
C GLN A 65 12.58 6.74 17.11
N PHE A 66 11.38 6.35 17.51
CA PHE A 66 10.94 6.37 18.91
C PHE A 66 10.42 4.99 19.33
N GLU A 67 11.09 4.34 20.28
CA GLU A 67 10.74 2.98 20.75
C GLU A 67 9.29 2.83 21.25
N ASP A 68 8.71 3.92 21.77
CA ASP A 68 7.34 3.94 22.29
C ASP A 68 6.27 4.18 21.20
N THR A 69 6.67 4.51 19.96
CA THR A 69 5.75 4.75 18.85
C THR A 69 5.53 3.46 18.07
N LYS A 70 4.27 3.03 17.96
CA LYS A 70 3.87 1.81 17.25
C LYS A 70 3.03 2.13 16.02
N ILE A 71 3.04 1.22 15.05
CA ILE A 71 2.15 1.23 13.90
C ILE A 71 0.94 0.33 14.18
N PRO A 72 -0.28 0.78 13.81
CA PRO A 72 -0.59 2.09 13.22
C PRO A 72 -0.48 3.21 14.25
N ALA A 73 -0.12 4.41 13.81
CA ALA A 73 -0.14 5.58 14.67
C ALA A 73 -1.54 5.78 15.26
N LYS A 74 -1.64 6.33 16.47
CA LYS A 74 -2.92 6.44 17.20
C LYS A 74 -4.02 7.14 16.39
N HIS A 75 -3.65 8.12 15.58
CA HIS A 75 -4.58 8.89 14.74
C HIS A 75 -5.03 8.14 13.47
N ASN A 76 -4.31 7.08 13.08
CA ASN A 76 -4.60 6.19 11.95
C ASN A 76 -5.00 4.79 12.42
N SER A 77 -5.44 4.65 13.68
CA SER A 77 -5.79 3.35 14.28
C SER A 77 -6.99 2.67 13.62
N ASP A 78 -7.75 3.42 12.83
CA ASP A 78 -8.88 2.99 12.01
C ASP A 78 -8.45 2.46 10.63
N LEU A 79 -7.21 2.65 10.21
CA LEU A 79 -6.65 2.14 8.96
C LEU A 79 -6.27 0.65 9.06
N ILE A 80 -7.22 -0.16 9.53
CA ILE A 80 -7.10 -1.61 9.71
C ILE A 80 -8.13 -2.31 8.84
N ILE A 81 -7.64 -3.24 8.01
CA ILE A 81 -8.46 -4.11 7.18
C ILE A 81 -8.46 -5.48 7.83
N LYS A 82 -9.63 -5.95 8.28
CA LYS A 82 -9.78 -7.33 8.78
C LYS A 82 -9.73 -8.30 7.60
N LEU A 83 -8.82 -9.25 7.64
CA LEU A 83 -8.61 -10.20 6.56
C LEU A 83 -8.05 -11.49 7.14
N GLU A 84 -8.53 -12.65 6.70
CA GLU A 84 -8.04 -13.94 7.21
C GLU A 84 -6.54 -14.11 6.99
N ASN A 85 -5.89 -14.91 7.86
CA ASN A 85 -4.49 -15.24 7.71
C ASN A 85 -4.22 -15.98 6.39
N GLY A 86 -3.13 -15.61 5.72
CA GLY A 86 -2.72 -16.25 4.48
C GLY A 86 -1.93 -15.33 3.57
N LEU A 87 -1.59 -15.83 2.38
CA LEU A 87 -0.90 -15.08 1.35
C LEU A 87 -1.90 -14.45 0.38
N TYR A 88 -1.71 -13.17 0.08
CA TYR A 88 -2.58 -12.41 -0.82
C TYR A 88 -1.76 -11.71 -1.90
N ASN A 89 -2.27 -11.73 -3.13
CA ASN A 89 -1.93 -10.78 -4.16
C ASN A 89 -2.71 -9.49 -3.89
N LEU A 90 -1.98 -8.39 -3.74
CA LEU A 90 -2.53 -7.05 -3.76
C LEU A 90 -2.14 -6.40 -5.08
N THR A 91 -3.13 -6.05 -5.88
CA THR A 91 -2.94 -5.19 -7.06
C THR A 91 -3.28 -3.77 -6.67
N ILE A 92 -2.31 -2.87 -6.79
CA ILE A 92 -2.43 -1.46 -6.42
C ILE A 92 -2.67 -0.69 -7.71
N LEU A 93 -3.85 -0.09 -7.84
CA LEU A 93 -4.25 0.71 -8.99
C LEU A 93 -4.25 2.18 -8.57
N GLN A 94 -3.43 3.00 -9.23
CA GLN A 94 -3.50 4.45 -9.09
C GLN A 94 -4.50 4.99 -10.12
N LEU A 95 -5.54 5.69 -9.68
CA LEU A 95 -6.65 6.14 -10.52
C LEU A 95 -6.51 7.58 -11.04
N PHE A 96 -5.37 8.21 -10.79
CA PHE A 96 -5.07 9.59 -11.17
C PHE A 96 -3.64 9.71 -11.68
N ASP A 97 -3.39 10.70 -12.53
CA ASP A 97 -2.04 11.10 -12.95
C ASP A 97 -1.44 12.00 -11.85
N PRO A 98 -0.30 11.63 -11.24
CA PRO A 98 0.26 12.43 -10.17
C PRO A 98 0.81 13.77 -10.66
N GLU A 99 1.09 13.91 -11.97
CA GLU A 99 1.59 15.16 -12.57
C GLU A 99 0.47 16.10 -13.03
N ASP A 100 -0.80 15.71 -12.86
CA ASP A 100 -1.95 16.57 -13.10
C ASP A 100 -2.19 17.51 -11.91
N TYR A 101 -1.67 18.73 -12.01
CA TYR A 101 -1.79 19.76 -10.97
C TYR A 101 -3.23 20.25 -10.76
N ASP A 102 -4.13 20.02 -11.71
CA ASP A 102 -5.55 20.37 -11.62
C ASP A 102 -6.40 19.23 -11.03
N TYR A 103 -5.77 18.11 -10.65
CA TYR A 103 -6.47 16.97 -10.09
C TYR A 103 -7.01 17.24 -8.68
N GLU A 104 -8.33 17.38 -8.56
CA GLU A 104 -9.01 17.43 -7.27
C GLU A 104 -9.20 16.02 -6.68
N ALA A 105 -8.39 15.68 -5.67
CA ALA A 105 -8.42 14.37 -4.99
C ALA A 105 -9.61 14.19 -4.03
N ASP A 106 -10.19 15.30 -3.55
CA ASP A 106 -11.24 15.27 -2.53
C ASP A 106 -12.52 14.59 -3.05
N GLY A 107 -13.15 13.78 -2.20
CA GLY A 107 -14.35 13.01 -2.52
C GLY A 107 -14.17 11.88 -3.56
N LYS A 108 -12.95 11.62 -4.04
CA LYS A 108 -12.65 10.55 -5.03
C LYS A 108 -11.85 9.41 -4.42
N THR A 109 -12.00 8.22 -4.98
CA THR A 109 -11.06 7.11 -4.75
C THR A 109 -9.80 7.37 -5.58
N ASN A 110 -8.66 7.46 -4.90
CA ASN A 110 -7.37 7.79 -5.52
C ASN A 110 -6.57 6.51 -5.82
N PHE A 111 -6.62 5.56 -4.88
CA PHE A 111 -6.08 4.21 -5.05
C PHE A 111 -7.17 3.17 -4.85
N GLU A 112 -7.19 2.16 -5.71
CA GLU A 112 -7.97 0.94 -5.53
C GLU A 112 -6.99 -0.22 -5.33
N ILE A 113 -7.20 -0.99 -4.26
CA ILE A 113 -6.37 -2.14 -3.92
C ILE A 113 -7.25 -3.38 -4.05
N VAL A 114 -6.96 -4.17 -5.07
CA VAL A 114 -7.64 -5.45 -5.30
C VAL A 114 -6.91 -6.53 -4.51
N MET A 115 -7.62 -7.20 -3.60
CA MET A 115 -7.07 -8.23 -2.74
C MET A 115 -7.57 -9.61 -3.16
N GLN A 116 -6.64 -10.51 -3.47
CA GLN A 116 -6.97 -11.88 -3.89
C GLN A 116 -6.07 -12.86 -3.18
N ARG A 117 -6.67 -13.85 -2.50
CA ARG A 117 -5.91 -14.94 -1.89
C ARG A 117 -5.12 -15.70 -2.96
N THR A 118 -3.90 -16.07 -2.66
CA THR A 118 -2.99 -16.77 -3.57
C THR A 118 -2.15 -17.79 -2.81
N GLU A 119 -1.56 -18.74 -3.53
CA GLU A 119 -0.55 -19.67 -3.02
C GLU A 119 0.83 -19.42 -3.64
N LYS A 120 0.92 -18.47 -4.57
CA LYS A 120 2.15 -18.14 -5.29
C LYS A 120 2.61 -16.74 -4.97
N GLU A 121 3.88 -16.63 -4.61
CA GLU A 121 4.54 -15.35 -4.42
C GLU A 121 4.82 -14.66 -5.76
N THR A 122 4.76 -13.33 -5.76
CA THR A 122 5.32 -12.52 -6.84
C THR A 122 6.84 -12.57 -6.81
N GLU A 123 7.46 -12.32 -7.96
CA GLU A 123 8.90 -12.21 -8.09
C GLU A 123 9.49 -11.17 -7.13
N LYS A 124 10.75 -11.39 -6.75
CA LYS A 124 11.48 -10.45 -5.91
C LYS A 124 11.75 -9.16 -6.67
N ILE A 125 11.62 -8.05 -5.96
CA ILE A 125 11.94 -6.72 -6.47
C ILE A 125 13.33 -6.30 -6.04
N ASN A 126 13.94 -5.41 -6.83
CA ASN A 126 15.21 -4.75 -6.51
C ASN A 126 15.06 -3.22 -6.38
N LYS A 127 13.84 -2.70 -6.52
CA LYS A 127 13.51 -1.28 -6.39
C LYS A 127 12.07 -1.13 -5.91
N ILE A 128 11.81 -0.06 -5.17
CA ILE A 128 10.46 0.29 -4.71
C ILE A 128 9.58 0.68 -5.91
N TYR A 129 8.31 0.28 -5.90
CA TYR A 129 7.39 0.63 -6.97
C TYR A 129 7.19 2.14 -7.07
N TRP A 130 7.32 2.65 -8.29
CA TRP A 130 7.10 4.05 -8.65
C TRP A 130 8.00 5.06 -7.95
N TRP A 131 9.00 4.60 -7.19
CA TRP A 131 10.00 5.48 -6.60
C TRP A 131 10.96 5.97 -7.68
N THR A 132 11.00 7.27 -7.88
CA THR A 132 11.99 7.96 -8.72
C THR A 132 13.05 8.56 -7.81
N GLU A 133 14.30 8.14 -7.97
CA GLU A 133 15.47 8.71 -7.26
C GLU A 133 15.76 10.16 -7.67
#